data_AF-A0A957CZC8-F1
#
_entry.id   AF-A0A957CZC8-F1
#
_cell.length_a   1.000
_cell.length_b   1.000
_cell.length_c   1.000
_cell.angle_alpha   90.00
_cell.angle_beta   90.00
_cell.angle_gamma   90.00
#
_symmetry.space_group_name_H-M   'P 1'
#
loop_
_entity.id
_entity.type
_entity.pdbx_description
1 polymer ?
#
loop_
_entity_poly.entity_id
_entity_poly.type
_entity_poly.pdbx_seq_one_letter_code
_entity_poly.pdbx_strand_id
1 'polypeptide(L)'
;MTDYRLLSPKAALVVLTLLTAVFRIHALFANSFHADEALFASWARLIAVWRDPLLQTVAVDKPPLLFYAQALFFPLLGPVEWAARLPNLIASILLVPLVAVWVWRWYRDGKTAVFAAALVALSPLHIQFSATAFTDPLLTTLLVGALLVSGRPTKNKKQKIMLLRGRFACNKFPACFLGWLLLPSTRRGCFCRWWWERPFFPAGGGANGDVG
;
A
#
# COMPACT_ATOMS: atom_id res chain seq x y z
N MET A 1 40.98 14.90 21.98
CA MET A 1 39.97 13.83 22.02
C MET A 1 38.62 14.52 21.91
N THR A 2 38.09 14.61 20.70
CA THR A 2 36.87 15.37 20.39
C THR A 2 35.66 14.57 20.87
N ASP A 3 34.93 15.09 21.85
CA ASP A 3 33.61 14.60 22.24
C ASP A 3 32.63 14.85 21.09
N TYR A 4 32.58 13.93 20.11
CA TYR A 4 31.45 13.88 19.20
C TYR A 4 30.24 13.44 20.02
N ARG A 5 29.43 14.40 20.48
CA ARG A 5 28.09 14.16 21.00
C ARG A 5 27.27 13.50 19.90
N LEU A 6 27.26 12.16 19.90
CA LEU A 6 26.40 11.37 19.03
C LEU A 6 24.97 11.89 19.19
N LEU A 7 24.30 12.21 18.09
CA LEU A 7 22.89 12.59 18.13
C LEU A 7 22.11 11.50 18.87
N SER A 8 21.15 11.91 19.71
CA SER A 8 20.21 10.95 20.30
C SER A 8 19.56 10.12 19.17
N PRO A 9 19.27 8.82 19.38
CA PRO A 9 18.72 7.97 18.32
C PRO A 9 17.44 8.54 17.69
N LYS A 10 16.63 9.25 18.48
CA LYS A 10 15.43 9.93 18.00
C LYS A 10 15.76 11.08 17.06
N ALA A 11 16.71 11.94 17.45
CA ALA A 11 17.15 13.05 16.61
C ALA A 11 17.82 12.54 15.33
N ALA A 12 18.63 11.49 15.42
CA ALA A 12 19.24 10.84 14.27
C ALA A 12 18.17 10.30 13.29
N LEU A 13 17.10 9.68 13.79
CA LEU A 13 16.00 9.20 12.95
C LEU A 13 15.24 10.32 12.25
N VAL A 14 14.98 11.43 12.95
CA VAL A 14 14.33 12.61 12.36
C VAL A 14 15.21 13.19 11.24
N VAL A 15 16.50 13.39 11.51
CA VAL A 15 17.46 13.88 10.51
C VAL A 15 17.51 12.93 9.32
N LEU A 16 17.62 11.62 9.54
CA LEU A 16 17.63 10.62 8.48
C LEU A 16 16.36 10.66 7.62
N THR A 17 15.19 10.81 8.24
CA THR A 17 13.90 10.89 7.52
C THR A 17 13.82 12.18 6.69
N LEU A 18 14.27 13.31 7.24
CA LEU A 18 14.33 14.58 6.52
C LEU A 18 15.31 14.52 5.34
N LEU A 19 16.51 13.96 5.54
CA LEU A 19 17.47 13.76 4.46
C LEU A 19 16.89 12.85 3.38
N THR A 20 16.23 11.77 3.76
CA THR A 20 15.54 10.86 2.83
C THR A 20 14.51 11.62 1.99
N ALA A 21 13.71 12.50 2.60
CA ALA A 21 12.73 13.31 1.89
C ALA A 21 13.42 14.28 0.91
N VAL A 22 14.43 15.03 1.37
CA VAL A 22 15.15 16.02 0.55
C VAL A 22 15.79 15.37 -0.67
N PHE A 23 16.50 14.27 -0.49
CA PHE A 23 17.18 13.59 -1.60
C PHE A 23 16.20 12.97 -2.61
N ARG A 24 15.02 12.50 -2.15
CA ARG A 24 14.04 11.85 -3.02
C ARG A 24 13.14 12.81 -3.79
N ILE A 25 12.97 14.05 -3.33
CA ILE A 25 12.16 15.05 -4.03
C ILE A 25 12.69 15.31 -5.45
N HIS A 26 14.02 15.35 -5.63
CA HIS A 26 14.61 15.58 -6.96
C HIS A 26 14.24 14.47 -7.95
N ALA A 27 14.11 13.22 -7.48
CA ALA A 27 13.78 12.08 -8.32
C ALA A 27 12.37 12.16 -8.94
N LEU A 28 11.45 12.95 -8.36
CA LEU A 28 10.10 13.14 -8.91
C LEU A 28 10.09 13.72 -10.32
N PHE A 29 11.11 14.51 -10.66
CA PHE A 29 11.19 15.30 -11.90
C PHE A 29 12.21 14.72 -12.89
N ALA A 30 12.89 13.63 -12.54
CA ALA A 30 14.03 13.13 -13.32
C ALA A 30 13.62 12.39 -14.60
N ASN A 31 12.45 11.74 -14.61
CA ASN A 31 12.03 10.86 -15.71
C ASN A 31 10.56 11.10 -16.08
N SER A 32 10.23 10.94 -17.36
CA SER A 32 8.85 10.86 -17.84
C SER A 32 8.14 9.60 -17.34
N PHE A 33 6.81 9.53 -17.49
CA PHE A 33 6.08 8.33 -17.11
C PHE A 33 6.47 7.09 -17.89
N HIS A 34 6.62 5.99 -17.16
CA HIS A 34 6.56 4.66 -17.73
C HIS A 34 5.12 4.32 -18.17
N ALA A 35 4.97 3.36 -19.09
CA ALA A 35 3.67 2.98 -19.62
C ALA A 35 2.66 2.57 -18.52
N ASP A 36 3.12 1.77 -17.56
CA ASP A 36 2.30 1.36 -16.41
C ASP A 36 1.94 2.52 -15.49
N GLU A 37 2.87 3.45 -15.24
CA GLU A 37 2.61 4.65 -14.43
C GLU A 37 1.54 5.54 -15.09
N ALA A 38 1.65 5.72 -16.41
CA ALA A 38 0.67 6.47 -17.19
C ALA A 38 -0.72 5.79 -17.16
N LEU A 39 -0.76 4.46 -17.24
CA LEU A 39 -1.99 3.69 -17.13
C LEU A 39 -2.66 3.91 -15.76
N PHE A 40 -1.91 3.79 -14.65
CA PHE A 40 -2.45 4.00 -13.31
C PHE A 40 -2.90 5.45 -13.08
N ALA A 41 -2.13 6.42 -13.57
CA ALA A 41 -2.50 7.83 -13.53
C ALA A 41 -3.78 8.10 -14.34
N SER A 42 -3.99 7.41 -15.47
CA SER A 42 -5.22 7.55 -16.25
C SER A 42 -6.46 7.07 -15.50
N TRP A 43 -6.36 5.94 -14.78
CA TRP A 43 -7.43 5.42 -13.94
C TRP A 43 -7.71 6.33 -12.74
N ALA A 44 -6.66 6.82 -12.08
CA ALA A 44 -6.77 7.80 -11.01
C ALA A 44 -7.46 9.09 -11.46
N ARG A 45 -7.27 9.51 -12.73
CA ARG A 45 -7.97 10.66 -13.31
C ARG A 45 -9.47 10.41 -13.50
N LEU A 46 -9.86 9.20 -13.93
CA LEU A 46 -11.27 8.83 -14.04
C LEU A 46 -11.98 8.88 -12.69
N ILE A 47 -11.29 8.45 -11.63
CA ILE A 47 -11.78 8.54 -10.25
C ILE A 47 -11.86 10.01 -9.81
N ALA A 48 -10.81 10.80 -10.03
CA ALA A 48 -10.72 12.20 -9.58
C ALA A 48 -11.80 13.10 -10.18
N VAL A 49 -12.21 12.84 -11.43
CA VAL A 49 -13.27 13.59 -12.14
C VAL A 49 -14.66 12.98 -11.89
N TRP A 50 -14.76 11.98 -11.01
CA TRP A 50 -16.00 11.26 -10.71
C TRP A 50 -16.66 10.57 -11.92
N ARG A 51 -15.91 10.33 -13.00
CA ARG A 51 -16.43 9.71 -14.23
C ARG A 51 -16.62 8.21 -14.09
N ASP A 52 -15.65 7.53 -13.47
CA ASP A 52 -15.75 6.12 -13.13
C ASP A 52 -15.06 5.86 -11.79
N PRO A 53 -15.69 6.24 -10.66
CA PRO A 53 -15.09 6.12 -9.33
C PRO A 53 -14.79 4.69 -8.93
N LEU A 54 -15.56 3.73 -9.45
CA LEU A 54 -15.44 2.31 -9.12
C LEU A 54 -14.58 1.53 -10.11
N LEU A 55 -14.08 2.19 -11.16
CA LEU A 55 -13.30 1.59 -12.24
C LEU A 55 -14.01 0.40 -12.89
N GLN A 56 -15.32 0.50 -13.11
CA GLN A 56 -16.12 -0.58 -13.72
C GLN A 56 -15.96 -0.67 -15.24
N THR A 57 -15.53 0.42 -15.87
CA THR A 57 -15.37 0.51 -17.33
C THR A 57 -14.01 0.05 -17.81
N VAL A 58 -13.07 -0.19 -16.88
CA VAL A 58 -11.70 -0.59 -17.18
C VAL A 58 -11.36 -1.91 -16.50
N ALA A 59 -10.60 -2.76 -17.17
CA ALA A 59 -10.14 -4.03 -16.61
C ALA A 59 -8.99 -3.80 -15.62
N VAL A 60 -9.32 -3.69 -14.34
CA VAL A 60 -8.35 -3.46 -13.26
C VAL A 60 -7.79 -4.80 -12.77
N ASP A 61 -6.51 -5.04 -13.06
CA ASP A 61 -5.78 -6.24 -12.60
C ASP A 61 -5.14 -6.06 -11.20
N LYS A 62 -4.83 -4.82 -10.81
CA LYS A 62 -4.12 -4.49 -9.56
C LYS A 62 -5.05 -3.88 -8.50
N PRO A 63 -4.76 -4.05 -7.19
CA PRO A 63 -5.61 -3.51 -6.14
C PRO A 63 -5.74 -1.97 -6.25
N PRO A 64 -6.95 -1.40 -6.11
CA PRO A 64 -7.21 -0.03 -6.54
C PRO A 64 -6.74 1.04 -5.56
N LEU A 65 -6.14 0.66 -4.43
CA LEU A 65 -5.78 1.57 -3.34
C LEU A 65 -4.82 2.69 -3.81
N LEU A 66 -3.86 2.37 -4.66
CA LEU A 66 -2.95 3.37 -5.22
C LEU A 66 -3.71 4.39 -6.08
N PHE A 67 -4.64 3.94 -6.91
CA PHE A 67 -5.37 4.81 -7.83
C PHE A 67 -6.26 5.80 -7.07
N TYR A 68 -6.88 5.36 -5.98
CA TYR A 68 -7.61 6.25 -5.07
C TYR A 68 -6.68 7.24 -4.37
N ALA A 69 -5.49 6.80 -3.93
CA ALA A 69 -4.51 7.70 -3.31
C ALA A 69 -4.03 8.76 -4.33
N GLN A 70 -3.77 8.39 -5.58
CA GLN A 70 -3.42 9.31 -6.66
C GLN A 70 -4.58 10.28 -6.98
N ALA A 71 -5.80 9.76 -7.05
CA ALA A 71 -7.01 10.54 -7.32
C ALA A 71 -7.28 11.62 -6.26
N LEU A 72 -6.79 11.44 -5.03
CA LEU A 72 -6.85 12.46 -3.98
C LEU A 72 -5.97 13.68 -4.29
N PHE A 73 -4.83 13.48 -4.95
CA PHE A 73 -3.86 14.56 -5.22
C PHE A 73 -4.16 15.32 -6.51
N PHE A 74 -4.82 14.70 -7.50
CA PHE A 74 -5.11 15.36 -8.78
C PHE A 74 -5.99 16.61 -8.69
N PRO A 75 -7.06 16.67 -7.86
CA PRO A 75 -7.82 17.90 -7.67
C PRO A 75 -7.02 19.02 -6.99
N LEU A 76 -6.01 18.66 -6.19
CA LEU A 76 -5.21 19.62 -5.41
C LEU A 76 -4.06 20.23 -6.21
N LEU A 77 -3.44 19.43 -7.08
CA LEU A 77 -2.15 19.76 -7.73
C LEU A 77 -2.24 19.73 -9.26
N GLY A 78 -3.37 19.28 -9.80
CA GLY A 78 -3.57 19.06 -11.23
C GLY A 78 -3.13 17.67 -11.70
N PRO A 79 -3.49 17.29 -12.95
CA PRO A 79 -3.13 16.01 -13.56
C PRO A 79 -1.69 16.04 -14.10
N VAL A 80 -0.73 16.24 -13.21
CA VAL A 80 0.72 16.34 -13.52
C VAL A 80 1.47 15.10 -13.04
N GLU A 81 2.60 14.79 -13.68
CA GLU A 81 3.29 13.52 -13.44
C GLU A 81 3.75 13.34 -11.98
N TRP A 82 4.35 14.39 -11.43
CA TRP A 82 4.85 14.39 -10.06
C TRP A 82 3.72 14.24 -9.03
N ALA A 83 2.51 14.75 -9.31
CA ALA A 83 1.36 14.60 -8.42
C ALA A 83 0.92 13.13 -8.32
N ALA A 84 1.01 12.37 -9.41
CA ALA A 84 0.70 10.93 -9.38
C ALA A 84 1.75 10.11 -8.60
N ARG A 85 2.96 10.62 -8.45
CA ARG A 85 4.08 9.97 -7.75
C ARG A 85 4.11 10.30 -6.25
N LEU A 86 3.44 11.36 -5.82
CA LEU A 86 3.40 11.79 -4.42
C LEU A 86 2.95 10.71 -3.42
N PRO A 87 1.91 9.89 -3.68
CA PRO A 87 1.53 8.84 -2.75
C PRO A 87 2.69 7.90 -2.42
N ASN A 88 3.47 7.53 -3.44
CA ASN A 88 4.61 6.63 -3.29
C ASN A 88 5.81 7.31 -2.67
N LEU A 89 6.05 8.59 -2.98
CA LEU A 89 7.08 9.36 -2.30
C LEU A 89 6.81 9.41 -0.79
N ILE A 90 5.58 9.77 -0.41
CA ILE A 90 5.15 9.82 0.99
C ILE A 90 5.29 8.45 1.65
N ALA A 91 4.80 7.38 1.00
CA ALA A 91 4.92 6.02 1.50
C ALA A 91 6.39 5.63 1.74
N SER A 92 7.26 5.92 0.78
CA SER A 92 8.68 5.59 0.84
C SER A 92 9.42 6.35 1.95
N ILE A 93 9.05 7.61 2.20
CA ILE A 93 9.60 8.41 3.32
C ILE A 93 9.11 7.84 4.65
N LEU A 94 7.82 7.47 4.75
CA LEU A 94 7.22 6.88 5.94
C LEU A 94 7.77 5.47 6.26
N LEU A 95 8.21 4.72 5.25
CA LEU A 95 8.79 3.38 5.46
C LEU A 95 10.03 3.44 6.38
N VAL A 96 10.87 4.48 6.27
CA VAL A 96 12.10 4.64 7.05
C VAL A 96 11.84 4.65 8.57
N PRO A 97 11.02 5.58 9.13
CA PRO A 97 10.69 5.57 10.55
C PRO A 97 9.86 4.35 10.95
N LEU A 98 9.01 3.79 10.08
CA LEU A 98 8.26 2.57 10.40
C LEU A 98 9.21 1.39 10.66
N VAL A 99 10.24 1.20 9.83
CA VAL A 99 11.25 0.16 10.04
C VAL A 99 12.02 0.39 11.34
N ALA A 100 12.44 1.64 11.63
CA ALA A 100 13.09 1.95 12.91
C ALA A 100 12.21 1.56 14.10
N VAL A 101 10.93 1.95 14.10
CA VAL A 101 9.99 1.61 15.17
C VAL A 101 9.81 0.10 15.28
N TRP A 102 9.79 -0.61 14.15
CA TRP A 102 9.62 -2.05 14.12
C TRP A 102 10.81 -2.75 14.77
N VAL A 103 12.03 -2.40 14.34
CA VAL A 103 13.27 -2.94 14.91
C VAL A 103 13.40 -2.58 16.39
N TRP A 104 13.14 -1.33 16.76
CA TRP A 104 13.18 -0.92 18.17
C TRP A 104 12.22 -1.74 19.04
N ARG A 105 11.05 -2.12 18.51
CA ARG A 105 10.05 -2.89 19.27
C ARG A 105 10.54 -4.29 19.67
N TRP A 106 11.40 -4.90 18.85
CA TRP A 106 11.99 -6.22 19.09
C TRP A 106 13.30 -6.17 19.86
N TYR A 107 14.22 -5.29 19.45
CA TYR A 107 15.58 -5.26 19.99
C TYR A 107 15.75 -4.31 21.17
N ARG A 108 14.85 -3.33 21.33
CA ARG A 108 14.89 -2.28 22.37
C ARG A 108 16.16 -1.42 22.38
N ASP A 109 16.95 -1.49 21.32
CA ASP A 109 18.13 -0.65 21.10
C ASP A 109 17.86 0.39 20.02
N GLY A 110 18.14 1.66 20.36
CA GLY A 110 17.97 2.79 19.44
C GLY A 110 19.03 2.82 18.33
N LYS A 111 20.25 2.35 18.59
CA LYS A 111 21.32 2.37 17.58
C LYS A 111 21.01 1.36 16.46
N THR A 112 20.64 0.14 16.84
CA THR A 112 20.22 -0.90 15.89
C THR A 112 19.00 -0.46 15.06
N ALA A 113 18.02 0.21 15.67
CA ALA A 113 16.86 0.74 14.97
C ALA A 113 17.21 1.81 13.92
N VAL A 114 18.07 2.77 14.28
CA VAL A 114 18.56 3.80 13.36
C VAL A 114 19.39 3.19 12.24
N PHE A 115 20.24 2.20 12.55
CA PHE A 115 21.04 1.51 11.55
C PHE A 115 20.17 0.79 10.52
N ALA A 116 19.15 0.04 10.96
CA ALA A 116 18.21 -0.62 10.05
C ALA A 116 17.44 0.38 9.18
N ALA A 117 17.01 1.51 9.75
CA ALA A 117 16.37 2.57 8.97
C ALA A 117 17.33 3.21 7.96
N ALA A 118 18.60 3.39 8.30
CA ALA A 118 19.62 3.89 7.38
C ALA A 118 19.83 2.95 6.18
N LEU A 119 19.86 1.63 6.42
CA LEU A 119 19.93 0.64 5.34
C LEU A 119 18.73 0.73 4.38
N VAL A 120 17.52 0.94 4.91
CA VAL A 120 16.31 1.11 4.10
C VAL A 120 16.29 2.45 3.36
N ALA A 121 16.77 3.52 4.00
CA ALA A 121 16.87 4.84 3.39
C ALA A 121 17.85 4.85 2.19
N LEU A 122 18.99 4.16 2.35
CA LEU A 122 20.07 4.07 1.36
C LEU A 122 19.90 2.92 0.35
N SER A 123 18.86 2.09 0.49
CA SER A 123 18.63 0.99 -0.44
C SER A 123 18.35 1.51 -1.85
N PRO A 124 19.13 1.10 -2.88
CA PRO A 124 19.03 1.66 -4.22
C PRO A 124 17.67 1.40 -4.86
N LEU A 125 17.10 0.21 -4.66
CA LEU A 125 15.76 -0.12 -5.17
C LEU A 125 14.70 0.76 -4.52
N HIS A 126 14.79 0.97 -3.20
CA HIS A 126 13.81 1.80 -2.51
C HIS A 126 13.89 3.28 -2.93
N ILE A 127 15.10 3.77 -3.22
CA ILE A 127 15.29 5.12 -3.79
C ILE A 127 14.71 5.19 -5.20
N GLN A 128 15.04 4.24 -6.08
CA GLN A 128 14.57 4.22 -7.46
C GLN A 128 13.03 4.19 -7.54
N PHE A 129 12.39 3.33 -6.76
CA PHE A 129 10.93 3.19 -6.80
C PHE A 129 10.20 4.29 -6.00
N SER A 130 10.89 5.09 -5.19
CA SER A 130 10.25 6.16 -4.40
C SER A 130 9.55 7.23 -5.24
N ALA A 131 10.09 7.50 -6.44
CA ALA A 131 9.61 8.52 -7.36
C ALA A 131 8.89 7.93 -8.58
N THR A 132 8.28 6.77 -8.41
CA THR A 132 7.48 6.12 -9.46
C THR A 132 6.03 5.99 -9.01
N ALA A 133 5.09 5.91 -9.93
CA ALA A 133 3.67 5.68 -9.69
C ALA A 133 3.30 4.18 -9.65
N PHE A 134 4.21 3.28 -9.25
CA PHE A 134 3.93 1.84 -9.12
C PHE A 134 3.22 1.44 -7.82
N THR A 135 2.66 0.24 -7.74
CA THR A 135 1.97 -0.26 -6.53
C THR A 135 2.92 -0.70 -5.41
N ASP A 136 4.18 -1.00 -5.74
CA ASP A 136 5.15 -1.64 -4.85
C ASP A 136 5.58 -0.80 -3.64
N PRO A 137 5.89 0.51 -3.77
CA PRO A 137 6.31 1.33 -2.62
C PRO A 137 5.21 1.46 -1.57
N LEU A 138 3.96 1.65 -2.02
CA LEU A 138 2.81 1.71 -1.14
C LEU A 138 2.57 0.35 -0.46
N LEU A 139 2.61 -0.74 -1.22
CA LEU A 139 2.41 -2.10 -0.70
C LEU A 139 3.44 -2.45 0.39
N THR A 140 4.73 -2.21 0.12
CA THR A 140 5.81 -2.51 1.07
C THR A 140 5.69 -1.71 2.36
N THR A 141 5.31 -0.42 2.26
CA THR A 141 5.05 0.43 3.42
C THR A 141 3.88 -0.08 4.26
N LEU A 142 2.77 -0.45 3.61
CA LEU A 142 1.60 -1.01 4.29
C LEU A 142 1.90 -2.36 4.92
N LEU A 143 2.73 -3.19 4.28
CA LEU A 143 3.16 -4.48 4.82
C LEU A 143 3.96 -4.30 6.12
N VAL A 144 4.92 -3.37 6.15
CA VAL A 144 5.67 -3.06 7.37
C VAL A 144 4.76 -2.45 8.44
N GLY A 145 3.81 -1.59 8.06
CA GLY A 145 2.76 -1.10 8.95
C GLY A 145 1.93 -2.22 9.57
N ALA A 146 1.54 -3.23 8.79
CA ALA A 146 0.82 -4.40 9.29
C ALA A 146 1.68 -5.26 10.24
N LEU A 147 2.99 -5.40 9.95
CA LEU A 147 3.94 -6.08 10.83
C LEU A 147 4.12 -5.36 12.17
N LEU A 148 4.12 -4.03 12.16
CA LEU A 148 4.17 -3.21 13.37
C LEU A 148 2.94 -3.40 14.27
N VAL A 149 1.75 -3.41 13.66
CA VAL A 149 0.50 -3.59 14.40
C VAL A 149 0.38 -5.04 14.92
N SER A 150 0.85 -6.02 14.16
CA SER A 150 0.81 -7.44 14.57
C SER A 150 1.91 -7.83 15.56
N GLY A 151 3.09 -7.21 15.48
CA GLY A 151 4.26 -7.44 16.35
C GLY A 151 4.12 -6.87 17.77
N ARG A 152 2.90 -6.72 18.30
CA ARG A 152 2.69 -6.35 19.70
C ARG A 152 2.95 -7.60 20.57
N PRO A 153 3.93 -7.60 21.49
CA PRO A 153 4.03 -8.65 22.48
C PRO A 153 2.80 -8.57 23.39
N THR A 154 1.78 -9.38 23.11
CA THR A 154 0.57 -9.48 23.94
C THR A 154 0.64 -10.76 24.76
N LYS A 155 0.48 -10.64 26.08
CA LYS A 155 0.37 -11.81 26.98
C LYS A 155 -1.00 -12.51 26.86
N ASN A 156 -1.99 -11.85 26.26
CA ASN A 156 -3.38 -12.29 26.27
C ASN A 156 -3.80 -13.01 24.97
N LYS A 157 -4.24 -14.28 25.08
CA LYS A 157 -4.56 -15.19 23.98
C LYS A 157 -5.68 -14.67 23.05
N LYS A 158 -6.66 -13.94 23.59
CA LYS A 158 -7.76 -13.32 22.81
C LYS A 158 -7.28 -12.17 21.92
N GLN A 159 -6.36 -11.32 22.41
CA GLN A 159 -5.76 -10.24 21.62
C GLN A 159 -4.86 -10.81 20.52
N LYS A 160 -4.13 -11.91 20.78
CA LYS A 160 -3.33 -12.61 19.77
C LYS A 160 -4.20 -13.15 18.62
N ILE A 161 -5.40 -13.69 18.93
CA ILE A 161 -6.37 -14.16 17.92
C ILE A 161 -6.97 -12.99 17.12
N MET A 162 -7.28 -11.86 17.77
CA MET A 162 -7.78 -10.66 17.09
C MET A 162 -6.73 -10.02 16.17
N LEU A 163 -5.46 -9.99 16.60
CA LEU A 163 -4.33 -9.52 15.79
C LEU A 163 -4.01 -10.47 14.62
N LEU A 164 -4.12 -11.79 14.83
CA LEU A 164 -4.01 -12.80 13.76
C LEU A 164 -5.11 -12.66 12.72
N ARG A 165 -6.32 -12.25 13.12
CA ARG A 165 -7.43 -11.95 12.20
C ARG A 165 -7.20 -10.68 11.38
N GLY A 166 -6.65 -9.62 11.98
CA GLY A 166 -6.21 -8.42 11.24
C GLY A 166 -5.09 -8.72 10.24
N ARG A 167 -4.21 -9.68 10.56
CA ARG A 167 -3.15 -10.21 9.69
C ARG A 167 -3.67 -10.82 8.38
N PHE A 168 -4.87 -11.40 8.39
CA PHE A 168 -5.51 -11.95 7.19
C PHE A 168 -6.17 -10.88 6.31
N ALA A 169 -6.57 -9.75 6.89
CA ALA A 169 -7.17 -8.63 6.15
C ALA A 169 -6.12 -7.90 5.28
N CYS A 170 -4.87 -7.79 5.76
CA CYS A 170 -3.79 -7.18 4.98
C CYS A 170 -3.23 -8.08 3.87
N ASN A 171 -3.37 -9.40 3.98
CA ASN A 171 -2.88 -10.36 2.97
C ASN A 171 -3.93 -10.73 1.91
N LYS A 172 -5.18 -10.28 2.06
CA LYS A 172 -6.30 -10.51 1.12
C LYS A 172 -6.74 -9.22 0.40
N PHE A 173 -5.80 -8.37 0.03
CA PHE A 173 -6.04 -7.32 -0.97
C PHE A 173 -5.79 -7.94 -2.35
N PRO A 174 -6.85 -8.52 -2.97
CA PRO A 174 -7.81 -7.66 -3.66
C PRO A 174 -9.31 -8.01 -3.50
N ALA A 175 -9.75 -8.79 -2.49
CA ALA A 175 -11.09 -9.40 -2.52
C ALA A 175 -12.20 -8.77 -1.63
N CYS A 176 -12.03 -7.58 -1.06
CA CYS A 176 -13.04 -7.03 -0.15
C CYS A 176 -13.42 -5.58 -0.48
N PHE A 177 -13.95 -5.37 -1.67
CA PHE A 177 -15.09 -4.46 -1.80
C PHE A 177 -16.26 -5.07 -1.00
N LEU A 178 -16.84 -4.29 -0.08
CA LEU A 178 -18.05 -4.55 0.70
C LEU A 178 -18.15 -5.87 1.50
N GLY A 179 -17.91 -5.77 2.81
CA GLY A 179 -18.46 -6.73 3.76
C GLY A 179 -17.88 -6.57 5.17
N TRP A 180 -18.71 -6.13 6.11
CA TRP A 180 -18.55 -6.33 7.56
C TRP A 180 -17.76 -5.30 8.39
N LEU A 181 -18.12 -4.02 8.23
CA LEU A 181 -18.07 -3.05 9.34
C LEU A 181 -19.22 -3.24 10.35
N LEU A 182 -20.10 -4.24 10.20
CA LEU A 182 -21.22 -4.47 11.12
C LEU A 182 -21.44 -5.97 11.32
N LEU A 183 -21.05 -6.48 12.49
CA LEU A 183 -21.83 -7.40 13.36
C LEU A 183 -20.93 -8.15 14.36
N PRO A 184 -21.07 -7.86 15.66
CA PRO A 184 -20.62 -8.74 16.71
C PRO A 184 -21.76 -9.70 17.12
N SER A 185 -21.97 -10.83 16.43
CA SER A 185 -22.75 -11.95 17.00
C SER A 185 -22.81 -13.19 16.10
N THR A 186 -22.32 -14.32 16.63
CA THR A 186 -22.93 -15.66 16.56
C THR A 186 -23.90 -16.01 15.42
N ARG A 187 -23.50 -16.91 14.51
CA ARG A 187 -24.08 -18.26 14.28
C ARG A 187 -23.50 -18.88 12.99
N ARG A 188 -23.45 -20.21 12.98
CA ARG A 188 -22.66 -21.07 12.10
C ARG A 188 -23.25 -21.16 10.69
N GLY A 189 -22.36 -21.35 9.71
CA GLY A 189 -22.49 -22.23 8.54
C GLY A 189 -23.69 -22.00 7.62
N CYS A 190 -23.43 -21.45 6.43
CA CYS A 190 -24.16 -21.77 5.18
C CYS A 190 -23.61 -21.03 3.94
N PHE A 191 -22.74 -20.02 4.09
CA PHE A 191 -22.38 -19.13 2.98
C PHE A 191 -21.45 -19.73 1.91
N CYS A 192 -20.69 -20.81 2.20
CA CYS A 192 -19.72 -21.37 1.24
C CYS A 192 -20.35 -22.17 0.09
N ARG A 193 -21.62 -22.60 0.18
CA ARG A 193 -22.23 -23.46 -0.86
C ARG A 193 -22.76 -22.69 -2.07
N TRP A 194 -23.02 -21.39 -1.92
CA TRP A 194 -23.66 -20.58 -2.95
C TRP A 194 -22.71 -20.13 -4.07
N TRP A 195 -21.40 -20.11 -3.81
CA TRP A 195 -20.40 -19.57 -4.74
C TRP A 195 -19.85 -20.59 -5.73
N TRP A 196 -19.96 -21.89 -5.45
CA TRP A 196 -19.39 -22.97 -6.27
C TRP A 196 -20.26 -23.37 -7.47
N GLU A 197 -21.56 -23.04 -7.46
CA GLU A 197 -22.51 -23.55 -8.48
C GLU A 197 -22.83 -22.58 -9.62
N ARG A 198 -22.06 -21.50 -9.82
CA ARG A 198 -22.25 -20.64 -11.00
C ARG A 198 -21.29 -21.03 -12.13
N PRO A 199 -21.77 -21.50 -13.30
CA PRO A 199 -20.92 -21.68 -14.46
C PRO A 199 -20.47 -20.31 -14.99
N PHE A 200 -19.18 -20.23 -15.37
CA PHE A 200 -18.43 -19.01 -15.67
C PHE A 200 -18.61 -18.47 -17.11
N PHE A 201 -19.56 -18.98 -17.89
CA PHE A 201 -19.89 -18.46 -19.23
C PHE A 201 -21.37 -18.70 -19.55
N PRO A 202 -22.07 -17.80 -20.28
CA PRO A 202 -23.34 -18.15 -20.90
C PRO A 202 -23.07 -19.17 -22.02
N ALA A 203 -23.68 -20.36 -21.89
CA ALA A 203 -23.77 -21.31 -22.99
C ALA A 203 -24.46 -20.63 -24.18
N GLY A 204 -23.87 -20.74 -25.36
CA GLY A 204 -24.45 -20.25 -26.61
C GLY A 204 -25.86 -20.83 -26.80
N GLY A 205 -26.83 -19.94 -27.03
CA GLY A 205 -28.18 -20.32 -27.40
C GLY A 205 -28.17 -21.03 -28.75
N GLY A 206 -28.75 -22.23 -28.80
CA GLY A 206 -29.02 -22.94 -30.02
C GLY A 206 -30.02 -22.17 -30.88
N ALA A 207 -29.65 -21.86 -32.11
CA ALA A 207 -30.59 -21.57 -33.17
C ALA A 207 -30.90 -22.89 -33.90
N ASN A 208 -32.07 -23.46 -33.60
CA ASN A 208 -32.77 -24.32 -34.55
C ASN A 208 -33.16 -23.43 -35.74
N GLY A 209 -32.59 -23.71 -36.91
CA GLY A 209 -33.02 -23.17 -38.19
C GLY A 209 -33.29 -24.34 -39.11
N ASP A 210 -34.58 -24.61 -39.31
CA ASP A 210 -35.10 -25.61 -40.23
C ASP A 210 -34.62 -25.35 -41.65
N VAL A 211 -34.31 -26.44 -42.35
CA VAL A 211 -34.06 -26.48 -43.79
C VAL A 211 -35.40 -26.44 -44.49
N GLY A 212 -35.66 -25.35 -45.22
CA GLY A 212 -36.75 -25.16 -46.17
C GLY A 212 -36.29 -24.20 -47.24
#